data_AF-A0A9E4RBW1-F1
#
_entry.id   AF-A0A9E4RBW1-F1
#
_cell.length_a   1.000
_cell.length_b   1.000
_cell.length_c   1.000
_cell.angle_alpha   90.00
_cell.angle_beta   90.00
_cell.angle_gamma   90.00
#
_symmetry.space_group_name_H-M   'P 1'
#
loop_
_entity.id
_entity.type
_entity.pdbx_description
1 polymer ?
#
loop_
_entity_poly.entity_id
_entity_poly.type
_entity_poly.pdbx_seq_one_letter_code
_entity_poly.pdbx_strand_id
1 'polypeptide(L)'
;MSDAPAALDDQDFMDALFDLVIPPSASGELPGAGTLGLSAAVATALQADPLLGPLVEAGVQAVREAALTQHPEGLPSMTPQAGTKVIEAQLNSSHPLLIMGLARYLYAAYYQHPRILEGIGELPRPPFPEGFDVEETDAGLLEKLQARRKTL
;
A
#
# COMPACT_ATOMS: atom_id res chain seq x y z
N MET A 1 2.74 21.75 -24.72
CA MET A 1 3.02 21.05 -23.45
C MET A 1 1.66 20.62 -22.94
N SER A 2 1.39 19.31 -22.90
CA SER A 2 0.08 18.81 -22.48
C SER A 2 -0.10 19.09 -21.00
N ASP A 3 -1.21 19.69 -20.62
CA ASP A 3 -1.60 20.06 -19.24
C ASP A 3 -2.09 18.83 -18.46
N ALA A 4 -1.39 17.70 -18.62
CA ALA A 4 -1.76 16.47 -17.95
C ALA A 4 -1.37 16.59 -16.46
N PRO A 5 -2.27 16.21 -15.53
CA PRO A 5 -1.92 16.18 -14.11
C PRO A 5 -0.70 15.28 -13.89
N ALA A 6 0.08 15.59 -12.85
CA ALA A 6 1.17 14.72 -12.42
C ALA A 6 0.60 13.32 -12.12
N ALA A 7 1.35 12.25 -12.37
CA ALA A 7 0.81 10.89 -12.22
C ALA A 7 0.26 10.59 -10.81
N LEU A 8 0.83 11.21 -9.77
CA LEU A 8 0.33 11.07 -8.39
C LEU A 8 -1.01 11.77 -8.14
N ASP A 9 -1.38 12.74 -8.97
CA ASP A 9 -2.65 13.48 -8.88
C ASP A 9 -3.76 12.86 -9.76
N ASP A 10 -3.40 11.89 -10.60
CA ASP A 10 -4.34 11.15 -11.46
C ASP A 10 -4.99 10.01 -10.66
N GLN A 11 -6.16 10.28 -10.11
CA GLN A 11 -6.84 9.36 -9.19
C GLN A 11 -7.18 8.01 -9.85
N ASP A 12 -7.74 8.00 -11.06
CA ASP A 12 -8.15 6.76 -11.73
C ASP A 12 -6.92 5.87 -12.00
N PHE A 13 -5.82 6.48 -12.45
CA PHE A 13 -4.56 5.77 -12.66
C PHE A 13 -3.98 5.22 -11.36
N MET A 14 -3.97 6.03 -10.29
CA MET A 14 -3.45 5.62 -8.98
C MET A 14 -4.29 4.50 -8.35
N ASP A 15 -5.61 4.60 -8.44
CA ASP A 15 -6.53 3.59 -7.93
C ASP A 15 -6.33 2.26 -8.69
N ALA A 16 -6.18 2.29 -10.02
CA ALA A 16 -5.84 1.11 -10.82
C ALA A 16 -4.46 0.52 -10.46
N LEU A 17 -3.45 1.37 -10.24
CA LEU A 17 -2.13 0.93 -9.79
C LEU A 17 -2.20 0.27 -8.40
N PHE A 18 -2.98 0.82 -7.47
CA PHE A 18 -3.14 0.27 -6.14
C PHE A 18 -3.81 -1.10 -6.13
N ASP A 19 -4.82 -1.31 -6.97
CA ASP A 19 -5.47 -2.63 -7.10
C ASP A 19 -4.53 -3.70 -7.71
N LEU A 20 -3.47 -3.30 -8.43
CA LEU A 20 -2.42 -4.23 -8.85
C LEU A 20 -1.47 -4.61 -7.70
N VAL A 21 -1.27 -3.72 -6.73
CA VAL A 21 -0.39 -3.97 -5.57
C VAL A 21 -1.13 -4.71 -4.46
N ILE A 22 -2.35 -4.27 -4.14
CA ILE A 22 -3.24 -4.89 -3.15
C ILE A 22 -4.60 -5.12 -3.82
N PRO A 23 -4.78 -6.26 -4.50
CA PRO A 23 -6.03 -6.58 -5.18
C PRO A 23 -7.15 -6.89 -4.17
N PRO A 24 -8.42 -6.83 -4.60
CA PRO A 24 -9.52 -7.35 -3.81
C PRO A 24 -9.31 -8.83 -3.50
N SER A 25 -9.71 -9.24 -2.30
CA SER A 25 -9.70 -10.65 -1.91
C SER A 25 -10.58 -11.48 -2.83
N ALA A 26 -10.22 -12.76 -3.02
CA ALA A 26 -11.00 -13.68 -3.86
C ALA A 26 -12.43 -13.93 -3.33
N SER A 27 -12.64 -13.83 -2.01
CA SER A 27 -13.96 -13.90 -1.38
C SER A 27 -14.77 -12.61 -1.53
N GLY A 28 -14.11 -11.48 -1.86
CA GLY A 28 -14.72 -10.15 -1.92
C GLY A 28 -14.94 -9.49 -0.55
N GLU A 29 -14.51 -10.13 0.54
CA GLU A 29 -14.66 -9.62 1.90
C GLU A 29 -13.76 -8.40 2.15
N LEU A 30 -12.53 -8.46 1.65
CA LEU A 30 -11.60 -7.33 1.66
C LEU A 30 -11.60 -6.64 0.28
N PRO A 31 -11.91 -5.33 0.22
CA PRO A 31 -11.84 -4.54 -1.00
C PRO A 31 -10.40 -4.34 -1.47
N GLY A 32 -10.19 -4.14 -2.77
CA GLY A 32 -8.90 -3.72 -3.29
C GLY A 32 -8.55 -2.29 -2.89
N ALA A 33 -7.26 -1.97 -2.84
CA ALA A 33 -6.79 -0.68 -2.36
C ALA A 33 -7.26 0.51 -3.23
N GLY A 34 -7.50 0.29 -4.52
CA GLY A 34 -8.01 1.32 -5.44
C GLY A 34 -9.41 1.81 -5.10
N THR A 35 -10.21 1.00 -4.40
CA THR A 35 -11.59 1.37 -4.06
C THR A 35 -11.74 2.14 -2.73
N LEU A 36 -10.63 2.40 -2.04
CA LEU A 36 -10.60 2.99 -0.70
C LEU A 36 -10.27 4.49 -0.68
N GLY A 37 -10.01 5.11 -1.85
CA GLY A 37 -9.71 6.54 -1.94
C GLY A 37 -8.39 6.93 -1.27
N LEU A 38 -7.38 6.05 -1.32
CA LEU A 38 -6.10 6.23 -0.61
C LEU A 38 -5.13 7.18 -1.32
N SER A 39 -5.41 7.53 -2.58
CA SER A 39 -4.49 8.22 -3.49
C SER A 39 -3.92 9.52 -2.93
N ALA A 40 -4.77 10.40 -2.38
CA ALA A 40 -4.31 11.67 -1.79
C ALA A 40 -3.41 11.46 -0.55
N ALA A 41 -3.73 10.48 0.31
CA ALA A 41 -2.96 10.20 1.51
C ALA A 41 -1.57 9.64 1.17
N VAL A 42 -1.51 8.73 0.19
CA VAL A 42 -0.25 8.14 -0.29
C VAL A 42 0.59 9.22 -1.00
N ALA A 43 0.00 10.05 -1.85
CA ALA A 43 0.71 11.15 -2.51
C ALA A 43 1.31 12.12 -1.48
N THR A 44 0.54 12.52 -0.46
CA THR A 44 1.02 13.38 0.63
C THR A 44 2.19 12.74 1.38
N ALA A 45 2.11 11.44 1.69
CA ALA A 45 3.17 10.73 2.40
C ALA A 45 4.45 10.61 1.56
N LEU A 46 4.33 10.36 0.26
CA LEU A 46 5.46 10.34 -0.68
C LEU A 46 6.11 11.72 -0.80
N GLN A 47 5.33 12.80 -0.91
CA GLN A 47 5.85 14.17 -0.96
C GLN A 47 6.61 14.56 0.32
N ALA A 48 6.22 14.00 1.47
CA ALA A 48 6.88 14.23 2.74
C ALA A 48 8.18 13.41 2.93
N ASP A 49 8.45 12.40 2.08
CA ASP A 49 9.65 11.59 2.12
C ASP A 49 10.68 12.06 1.08
N PRO A 50 11.74 12.79 1.49
CA PRO A 50 12.73 13.32 0.56
C PRO A 50 13.63 12.24 -0.07
N LEU A 51 13.65 11.02 0.47
CA LEU A 51 14.46 9.92 -0.03
C LEU A 51 13.69 9.06 -1.03
N LEU A 52 12.54 8.51 -0.61
CA LEU A 52 11.77 7.60 -1.45
C LEU A 52 10.78 8.32 -2.37
N GLY A 53 10.26 9.47 -1.96
CA GLY A 53 9.24 10.23 -2.70
C GLY A 53 9.59 10.43 -4.17
N PRO A 54 10.72 11.09 -4.49
CA PRO A 54 11.13 11.33 -5.87
C PRO A 54 11.37 10.05 -6.69
N LEU A 55 11.85 8.97 -6.04
CA LEU A 55 12.14 7.69 -6.71
C LEU A 55 10.86 6.96 -7.09
N VAL A 56 9.87 6.98 -6.19
CA VAL A 56 8.55 6.39 -6.43
C VAL A 56 7.79 7.22 -7.45
N GLU A 57 7.77 8.55 -7.32
CA GLU A 57 7.12 9.45 -8.28
C GLU A 57 7.62 9.24 -9.70
N ALA A 58 8.95 9.16 -9.89
CA ALA A 58 9.54 8.88 -11.19
C ALA A 58 9.10 7.51 -11.74
N GLY A 59 9.05 6.47 -10.90
CA GLY A 59 8.61 5.14 -11.32
C GLY A 59 7.12 5.07 -11.64
N VAL A 60 6.28 5.76 -10.86
CA VAL A 60 4.84 5.88 -11.08
C VAL A 60 4.57 6.60 -12.40
N GLN A 61 5.27 7.70 -12.67
CA GLN A 61 5.20 8.41 -13.95
C GLN A 61 5.62 7.52 -15.12
N ALA A 62 6.70 6.76 -14.98
CA ALA A 62 7.17 5.84 -16.02
C ALA A 62 6.16 4.71 -16.31
N VAL A 63 5.49 4.16 -15.28
CA VAL A 63 4.40 3.20 -15.44
C VAL A 63 3.23 3.82 -16.21
N ARG A 64 2.83 5.05 -15.86
CA ARG A 64 1.74 5.76 -16.53
C ARG A 64 2.02 5.96 -18.01
N GLU A 65 3.21 6.46 -18.33
CA GLU A 65 3.64 6.68 -19.72
C GLU A 65 3.68 5.35 -20.49
N ALA A 66 4.28 4.30 -19.92
CA ALA A 66 4.35 2.99 -20.55
C ALA A 66 2.96 2.37 -20.79
N ALA A 67 2.03 2.51 -19.84
CA ALA A 67 0.65 2.06 -20.02
C ALA A 67 -0.06 2.82 -21.15
N LEU A 68 0.10 4.16 -21.20
CA LEU A 68 -0.47 5.00 -22.26
C LEU A 68 0.10 4.68 -23.65
N THR A 69 1.34 4.20 -23.75
CA THR A 69 1.88 3.74 -25.05
C THR A 69 1.23 2.45 -25.56
N GLN A 70 0.70 1.61 -24.66
CA GLN A 70 0.09 0.32 -25.01
C GLN A 70 -1.42 0.41 -25.16
N HIS A 71 -2.06 1.26 -24.35
CA HIS A 71 -3.51 1.46 -24.32
C HIS A 71 -3.85 2.96 -24.20
N PRO A 72 -4.69 3.54 -25.08
CA PRO A 72 -5.02 4.96 -25.04
C PRO A 72 -5.65 5.44 -23.72
N GLU A 73 -6.41 4.58 -23.05
CA GLU A 73 -7.04 4.85 -21.75
C GLU A 73 -6.11 4.51 -20.56
N GLY A 74 -4.88 4.07 -20.83
CA GLY A 74 -3.86 3.79 -19.83
C GLY A 74 -4.19 2.58 -18.95
N LEU A 75 -3.55 2.56 -17.77
CA LEU A 75 -3.59 1.44 -16.83
C LEU A 75 -5.01 1.02 -16.41
N PRO A 76 -5.98 1.94 -16.16
CA PRO A 76 -7.35 1.56 -15.77
C PRO A 76 -8.08 0.68 -16.79
N SER A 77 -7.72 0.77 -18.07
CA SER A 77 -8.32 -0.03 -19.15
C SER A 77 -7.66 -1.39 -19.38
N MET A 78 -6.54 -1.66 -18.69
CA MET A 78 -5.74 -2.87 -18.89
C MET A 78 -6.24 -4.02 -18.02
N THR A 79 -6.03 -5.25 -18.48
CA THR A 79 -6.21 -6.43 -17.61
C THR A 79 -5.13 -6.44 -16.52
N PRO A 80 -5.39 -7.06 -15.35
CA PRO A 80 -4.40 -7.12 -14.28
C PRO A 80 -3.05 -7.69 -14.75
N GLN A 81 -3.08 -8.74 -15.58
CA GLN A 81 -1.87 -9.38 -16.11
C GLN A 81 -1.08 -8.45 -17.04
N ALA A 82 -1.76 -7.62 -17.83
CA ALA A 82 -1.08 -6.66 -18.70
C ALA A 82 -0.50 -5.50 -17.87
N GLY A 83 -1.25 -4.98 -16.89
CA GLY A 83 -0.79 -3.94 -15.98
C GLY A 83 0.43 -4.38 -15.16
N THR A 84 0.42 -5.60 -14.60
CA THR A 84 1.57 -6.16 -13.89
C THR A 84 2.82 -6.21 -14.76
N LYS A 85 2.71 -6.61 -16.04
CA LYS A 85 3.85 -6.62 -16.97
C LYS A 85 4.44 -5.22 -17.22
N VAL A 86 3.60 -4.19 -17.28
CA VAL A 86 4.07 -2.80 -17.40
C VAL A 86 4.91 -2.42 -16.18
N ILE A 87 4.43 -2.75 -14.98
CA ILE A 87 5.16 -2.50 -13.72
C ILE A 87 6.47 -3.28 -13.68
N GLU A 88 6.45 -4.58 -13.97
CA GLU A 88 7.64 -5.45 -14.00
C GLU A 88 8.71 -4.92 -14.96
N ALA A 89 8.32 -4.37 -16.11
CA ALA A 89 9.26 -3.75 -17.04
C ALA A 89 9.97 -2.53 -16.42
N GLN A 90 9.28 -1.73 -15.60
CA GLN A 90 9.89 -0.59 -14.90
C GLN A 90 10.81 -1.03 -13.76
N LEU A 91 10.45 -2.11 -13.05
CA LEU A 91 11.27 -2.68 -11.97
C LEU A 91 12.58 -3.26 -12.49
N ASN A 92 12.55 -3.94 -13.64
CA ASN A 92 13.72 -4.57 -14.26
C ASN A 92 14.63 -3.58 -15.01
N SER A 93 14.20 -2.32 -15.14
CA SER A 93 14.94 -1.27 -15.86
C SER A 93 15.46 -0.20 -14.90
N SER A 94 14.74 0.91 -14.78
CA SER A 94 15.23 2.14 -14.15
C SER A 94 14.62 2.43 -12.78
N HIS A 95 13.59 1.69 -12.37
CA HIS A 95 12.81 1.99 -11.16
C HIS A 95 12.69 0.79 -10.20
N PRO A 96 13.80 0.15 -9.78
CA PRO A 96 13.76 -1.05 -8.93
C PRO A 96 13.12 -0.81 -7.54
N LEU A 97 13.07 0.45 -7.08
CA LEU A 97 12.51 0.82 -5.79
C LEU A 97 11.03 1.21 -5.86
N LEU A 98 10.41 1.24 -7.05
CA LEU A 98 9.02 1.68 -7.23
C LEU A 98 8.06 0.94 -6.31
N ILE A 99 7.98 -0.39 -6.42
CA ILE A 99 7.01 -1.18 -5.65
C ILE A 99 7.36 -1.21 -4.17
N MET A 100 8.65 -1.30 -3.81
CA MET A 100 9.06 -1.27 -2.41
C MET A 100 8.67 0.06 -1.74
N GLY A 101 8.97 1.18 -2.39
CA GLY A 101 8.65 2.51 -1.88
C GLY A 101 7.15 2.78 -1.85
N LEU A 102 6.42 2.38 -2.89
CA LEU A 102 4.97 2.52 -2.93
C LEU A 102 4.28 1.68 -1.85
N ALA A 103 4.68 0.41 -1.71
CA ALA A 103 4.11 -0.51 -0.72
C ALA A 103 4.31 0.01 0.71
N ARG A 104 5.44 0.66 1.02
CA ARG A 104 5.73 1.22 2.34
C ARG A 104 4.65 2.20 2.85
N TYR A 105 4.05 2.96 1.94
CA TYR A 105 3.01 3.94 2.25
C TYR A 105 1.60 3.39 2.01
N LEU A 106 1.41 2.63 0.93
CA LEU A 106 0.13 2.03 0.59
C LEU A 106 -0.32 1.01 1.64
N TYR A 107 0.57 0.14 2.13
CA TYR A 107 0.20 -0.85 3.17
C TYR A 107 -0.22 -0.18 4.47
N ALA A 108 0.48 0.88 4.88
CA ALA A 108 0.13 1.62 6.08
C ALA A 108 -1.26 2.26 5.93
N ALA A 109 -1.54 2.90 4.79
CA ALA A 109 -2.85 3.49 4.52
C ALA A 109 -3.97 2.43 4.43
N TYR A 110 -3.70 1.30 3.78
CA TYR A 110 -4.66 0.21 3.59
C TYR A 110 -5.06 -0.45 4.92
N TYR A 111 -4.09 -0.91 5.71
CA TYR A 111 -4.37 -1.61 6.97
C TYR A 111 -4.79 -0.69 8.13
N GLN A 112 -4.71 0.63 7.95
CA GLN A 112 -5.30 1.60 8.88
C GLN A 112 -6.70 2.06 8.45
N HIS A 113 -7.16 1.68 7.25
CA HIS A 113 -8.45 2.08 6.75
C HIS A 113 -9.58 1.37 7.53
N PRO A 114 -10.62 2.09 8.02
CA PRO A 114 -11.68 1.52 8.86
C PRO A 114 -12.33 0.26 8.27
N ARG A 115 -12.67 0.27 6.97
CA ARG A 115 -13.24 -0.90 6.29
C ARG A 115 -12.34 -2.13 6.29
N ILE A 116 -11.01 -1.94 6.25
CA ILE A 116 -10.06 -3.05 6.27
C ILE A 116 -9.94 -3.59 7.69
N LEU A 117 -9.86 -2.71 8.70
CA LEU A 117 -9.86 -3.11 10.11
C LEU A 117 -11.11 -3.93 10.45
N GLU A 118 -12.29 -3.43 10.09
CA GLU A 118 -13.55 -4.16 10.26
C GLU A 118 -13.53 -5.52 9.53
N GLY A 119 -13.03 -5.55 8.30
CA GLY A 119 -12.96 -6.76 7.48
C GLY A 119 -12.01 -7.84 8.02
N ILE A 120 -10.99 -7.47 8.79
CA ILE A 120 -10.08 -8.41 9.46
C ILE A 120 -10.48 -8.72 10.92
N GLY A 121 -11.63 -8.21 11.37
CA GLY A 121 -12.15 -8.45 12.72
C GLY A 121 -11.54 -7.52 13.80
N GLU A 122 -10.88 -6.45 13.40
CA GLU A 122 -10.30 -5.45 14.29
C GLU A 122 -11.25 -4.27 14.52
N LEU A 123 -11.09 -3.60 15.66
CA LEU A 123 -11.87 -2.40 15.95
C LEU A 123 -11.30 -1.19 15.17
N PRO A 124 -12.10 -0.46 14.39
CA PRO A 124 -11.65 0.68 13.59
C PRO A 124 -11.47 1.95 14.44
N ARG A 125 -10.72 1.85 15.52
CA ARG A 125 -10.43 2.95 16.43
C ARG A 125 -8.96 2.93 16.87
N PRO A 126 -8.40 4.08 17.27
CA PRO A 126 -7.09 4.09 17.91
C PRO A 126 -7.07 3.18 19.15
N PRO A 127 -5.91 2.59 19.48
CA PRO A 127 -5.76 1.82 20.71
C PRO A 127 -5.99 2.68 21.96
N PHE A 128 -5.65 3.97 21.92
CA PHE A 128 -5.86 4.90 23.04
C PHE A 128 -7.11 5.75 22.81
N PRO A 129 -7.94 6.01 23.85
CA PRO A 129 -7.70 5.71 25.27
C PRO A 129 -8.15 4.33 25.76
N GLU A 130 -9.02 3.62 25.05
CA GLU A 130 -9.72 2.46 25.62
C GLU A 130 -8.86 1.20 25.76
N GLY A 131 -7.72 1.13 25.08
CA GLY A 131 -6.89 -0.07 24.98
C GLY A 131 -7.49 -1.15 24.09
N PHE A 132 -6.81 -2.30 24.04
CA PHE A 132 -7.38 -3.58 23.64
C PHE A 132 -7.41 -4.49 24.87
N ASP A 133 -8.38 -5.41 24.92
CA ASP A 133 -8.37 -6.45 25.93
C ASP A 133 -7.18 -7.37 25.67
N VAL A 134 -6.32 -7.55 26.68
CA VAL A 134 -5.15 -8.41 26.62
C VAL A 134 -5.40 -9.60 27.55
N GLU A 135 -5.25 -10.81 27.04
CA GLU A 135 -5.34 -12.02 27.86
C GLU A 135 -4.29 -12.01 28.98
N GLU A 136 -4.68 -12.49 30.16
CA GLU A 136 -3.77 -12.58 31.30
C GLU A 136 -2.65 -13.58 31.00
N THR A 137 -1.40 -13.20 31.25
CA THR A 137 -0.23 -14.04 30.96
C THR A 137 -0.16 -15.25 31.89
N ASP A 138 0.14 -16.44 31.35
CA ASP A 138 0.36 -17.66 32.14
C ASP A 138 1.48 -17.46 33.18
N ALA A 139 1.13 -17.62 34.46
CA ALA A 139 2.04 -17.48 35.59
C ALA A 139 3.26 -18.42 35.49
N GLY A 140 3.09 -19.63 34.94
CA GLY A 140 4.19 -20.59 34.75
C GLY A 140 5.22 -20.13 33.69
N LEU A 141 4.80 -19.34 32.69
CA LEU A 141 5.71 -18.72 31.73
C LEU A 141 6.50 -17.57 32.38
N LEU A 142 5.85 -16.76 33.22
CA LEU A 142 6.48 -15.70 33.99
C LEU A 142 7.55 -16.26 34.94
N GLU A 143 7.26 -17.35 35.65
CA GLU A 143 8.23 -18.02 36.54
C GLU A 143 9.47 -18.51 35.79
N LYS A 144 9.30 -19.12 34.61
CA LYS A 144 10.42 -19.57 33.76
C LYS A 144 11.31 -18.41 33.31
N LEU A 145 10.72 -17.27 32.93
CA LEU A 145 11.48 -16.07 32.55
C LEU A 145 12.26 -15.51 33.73
N GLN A 146 11.65 -15.44 34.92
CA GLN A 146 12.31 -14.98 36.14
C GLN A 146 13.47 -15.90 36.55
N ALA A 147 13.30 -17.23 36.40
CA ALA A 147 14.36 -18.19 36.68
C ALA A 147 15.56 -18.01 35.74
N ARG A 148 15.33 -17.80 34.43
CA ARG A 148 16.40 -17.53 33.44
C ARG A 148 17.19 -16.25 33.73
N ARG A 149 16.55 -15.22 34.29
CA ARG A 149 17.23 -13.97 34.66
C ARG A 149 18.19 -14.15 35.85
N LYS A 150 17.92 -15.11 36.76
CA LYS A 150 18.74 -15.34 37.96
C LYS A 150 20.00 -16.17 37.70
N THR A 151 20.09 -16.85 36.56
CA THR A 151 21.22 -17.70 36.17
C THR A 151 22.20 -17.01 35.21
N LEU A 152 21.96 -15.76 34.83
CA LEU A 152 22.88 -14.85 34.14
C LEU A 152 23.47 -13.85 35.13
#